data_AF-A0A7S2FUF7-F1
#
_entry.id   AF-A0A7S2FUF7-F1
#
_cell.length_a   1.000
_cell.length_b   1.000
_cell.length_c   1.000
_cell.angle_alpha   90.00
_cell.angle_beta   90.00
_cell.angle_gamma   90.00
#
_symmetry.space_group_name_H-M   'P 1'
#
loop_
_entity.id
_entity.type
_entity.pdbx_description
1 polymer ?
#
loop_
_entity_poly.entity_id
_entity_poly.type
_entity_poly.pdbx_seq_one_letter_code
_entity_poly.pdbx_strand_id
1 'polypeptide(L)'
;VVACRCWFAASTISTKTRMMRWIATGQVRLMFILLVVAVRGRELVCPHDAIAQNSGGVRDLGYFFSPQNYDEVTHGRRTSATAKSSIRINLQYVDTSELTTAKDDFLRNTLLPAAVSWIDGSLSVVPVAGNLLFEPFCSSTFPTKCAAATNPTCGSYTVPDSMLAAIETCTSCTTSGVCSGCTTSAAGTGLASTDFVLFVSAVTTSSCGTVTSSGYSGILAYAATCQRDQYDRPIMGHANFCPDALDPGASAWNEQKATAVHELLHALGFSSGSWPLFRNADGTAQTARGSDGLPAMVPTACTDGVTRNSLEVNSSTLSVVTERGHLV
;
A
#
# COMPACT_ATOMS: atom_id res chain seq x y z
N VAL A 1 -8.17 14.91 7.76
CA VAL A 1 -8.11 13.68 6.93
C VAL A 1 -9.47 13.45 6.35
N VAL A 2 -9.65 13.74 5.07
CA VAL A 2 -10.83 13.33 4.30
C VAL A 2 -10.36 12.16 3.45
N ALA A 3 -10.48 10.94 3.98
CA ALA A 3 -10.06 9.76 3.24
C ALA A 3 -10.89 9.62 1.97
N CYS A 4 -10.28 9.08 0.91
CA CYS A 4 -10.83 8.65 -0.37
C CYS A 4 -12.16 9.26 -0.80
N ARG A 5 -12.23 9.83 -2.00
CA ARG A 5 -13.47 10.37 -2.61
C ARG A 5 -14.72 9.49 -2.47
N CYS A 6 -14.56 8.18 -2.24
CA CYS A 6 -15.68 7.26 -1.99
C CYS A 6 -15.95 6.83 -0.55
N TRP A 7 -15.10 7.16 0.42
CA TRP A 7 -15.17 6.47 1.72
C TRP A 7 -14.90 7.29 2.98
N PHE A 8 -14.60 8.59 2.96
CA PHE A 8 -14.84 9.49 4.12
C PHE A 8 -15.08 10.95 3.64
N ALA A 9 -16.00 11.69 4.26
CA ALA A 9 -16.08 13.16 4.18
C ALA A 9 -15.75 13.72 5.58
N ALA A 10 -14.82 14.67 5.67
CA ALA A 10 -14.63 15.42 6.92
C ALA A 10 -14.53 16.91 6.59
N SER A 11 -15.68 17.58 6.60
CA SER A 11 -15.76 19.02 6.84
C SER A 11 -16.24 19.25 8.28
N THR A 12 -15.38 19.88 9.09
CA THR A 12 -15.64 20.52 10.39
C THR A 12 -15.94 19.63 11.61
N ILE A 13 -14.92 19.41 12.47
CA ILE A 13 -15.09 18.83 13.82
C ILE A 13 -15.29 19.96 14.84
N SER A 14 -16.51 20.08 15.36
CA SER A 14 -16.83 20.79 16.61
C SER A 14 -16.67 19.85 17.83
N THR A 15 -16.16 20.41 18.92
CA THR A 15 -15.46 19.79 20.07
C THR A 15 -16.26 18.86 21.01
N LYS A 16 -17.32 18.18 20.56
CA LYS A 16 -18.10 17.29 21.44
C LYS A 16 -18.65 16.06 20.73
N THR A 17 -17.92 14.94 20.74
CA THR A 17 -18.57 13.62 20.64
C THR A 17 -17.75 12.50 21.29
N ARG A 18 -18.47 11.64 22.03
CA ARG A 18 -17.99 10.49 22.81
C ARG A 18 -17.45 9.39 21.88
N MET A 19 -16.20 8.97 22.10
CA MET A 19 -15.52 7.89 21.37
C MET A 19 -16.12 6.50 21.65
N MET A 20 -16.30 5.73 20.57
CA MET A 20 -16.59 4.30 20.55
C MET A 20 -15.65 3.49 21.45
N ARG A 21 -16.24 2.61 22.27
CA ARG A 21 -15.53 1.62 23.08
C ARG A 21 -15.10 0.46 22.17
N TRP A 22 -13.89 0.55 21.61
CA TRP A 22 -13.10 -0.64 21.27
C TRP A 22 -12.22 -1.00 22.47
N ILE A 23 -12.30 -2.26 22.90
CA ILE A 23 -11.54 -2.82 24.02
C ILE A 23 -10.14 -3.21 23.52
N ALA A 24 -9.13 -2.56 24.12
CA ALA A 24 -7.69 -2.88 24.25
C ALA A 24 -6.89 -3.13 22.95
N THR A 25 -5.96 -2.27 22.53
CA THR A 25 -4.82 -1.69 23.27
C THR A 25 -4.59 -0.20 22.93
N GLY A 26 -3.96 0.56 23.85
CA GLY A 26 -3.84 2.03 23.80
C GLY A 26 -3.09 2.62 22.60
N GLN A 27 -2.43 1.80 21.78
CA GLN A 27 -1.67 2.24 20.60
C GLN A 27 -2.58 2.61 19.41
N VAL A 28 -3.70 1.90 19.22
CA VAL A 28 -4.63 2.14 18.09
C VAL A 28 -5.35 3.48 18.22
N ARG A 29 -5.66 3.91 19.45
CA ARG A 29 -6.25 5.24 19.71
C ARG A 29 -5.28 6.37 19.39
N LEU A 30 -3.97 6.16 19.58
CA LEU A 30 -2.96 7.15 19.24
C LEU A 30 -2.73 7.23 17.72
N MET A 31 -2.82 6.10 16.98
CA MET A 31 -2.79 6.13 15.50
C MET A 31 -3.86 7.06 14.94
N PHE A 32 -5.13 6.88 15.34
CA PHE A 32 -6.24 7.71 14.85
C PHE A 32 -6.12 9.18 15.30
N ILE A 33 -5.61 9.45 16.51
CA ILE A 33 -5.43 10.83 17.01
C ILE A 33 -4.25 11.52 16.30
N LEU A 34 -3.14 10.82 16.01
CA LEU A 34 -2.02 11.38 15.24
C LEU A 34 -2.40 11.64 13.78
N LEU A 35 -3.24 10.77 13.19
CA LEU A 35 -3.85 11.00 11.87
C LEU A 35 -4.71 12.28 11.85
N VAL A 36 -5.44 12.59 12.93
CA VAL A 36 -6.38 13.74 12.96
C VAL A 36 -5.74 15.05 13.46
N VAL A 37 -4.75 15.01 14.35
CA VAL A 37 -4.19 16.20 15.03
C VAL A 37 -3.15 16.94 14.19
N ALA A 38 -2.50 16.28 13.22
CA ALA A 38 -1.44 16.89 12.42
C ALA A 38 -1.91 17.94 11.40
N VAL A 39 -3.21 18.17 11.21
CA VAL A 39 -3.72 18.98 10.09
C VAL A 39 -4.79 19.98 10.54
N ARG A 40 -4.37 21.07 11.17
CA ARG A 40 -5.23 22.27 11.31
C ARG A 40 -4.92 23.24 10.16
N GLY A 41 -5.89 23.46 9.27
CA GLY A 41 -5.94 24.68 8.45
C GLY A 41 -5.65 24.58 6.96
N ARG A 42 -5.65 23.38 6.34
CA ARG A 42 -5.56 23.26 4.88
C ARG A 42 -6.66 22.32 4.35
N GLU A 43 -7.41 22.78 3.35
CA GLU A 43 -8.36 21.96 2.58
C GLU A 43 -7.56 20.94 1.76
N LEU A 44 -7.20 19.83 2.40
CA LEU A 44 -6.43 18.77 1.78
C LEU A 44 -7.42 17.68 1.34
N VAL A 45 -7.73 17.71 0.04
CA VAL A 45 -8.15 16.50 -0.69
C VAL A 45 -7.07 15.45 -0.43
N CYS A 46 -7.45 14.17 -0.26
CA CYS A 46 -6.52 13.04 -0.25
C CYS A 46 -6.42 12.42 -1.66
N PRO A 47 -5.78 13.07 -2.66
CA PRO A 47 -5.65 12.50 -3.99
C PRO A 47 -4.49 11.51 -4.07
N HIS A 48 -3.68 11.33 -3.02
CA HIS A 48 -2.48 10.47 -3.04
C HIS A 48 -2.81 9.02 -3.42
N ASP A 49 -3.92 8.42 -2.95
CA ASP A 49 -4.33 7.08 -3.37
C ASP A 49 -4.61 7.01 -4.88
N ALA A 50 -5.34 8.01 -5.41
CA ALA A 50 -5.66 8.09 -6.84
C ALA A 50 -4.43 8.43 -7.70
N ILE A 51 -3.52 9.23 -7.16
CA ILE A 51 -2.26 9.62 -7.80
C ILE A 51 -1.33 8.41 -7.86
N ALA A 52 -1.11 7.72 -6.75
CA ALA A 52 -0.23 6.57 -6.70
C ALA A 52 -0.71 5.44 -7.63
N GLN A 53 -2.03 5.25 -7.74
CA GLN A 53 -2.62 4.30 -8.70
C GLN A 53 -2.34 4.65 -10.18
N ASN A 54 -2.24 5.93 -10.51
CA ASN A 54 -2.09 6.40 -11.90
C ASN A 54 -0.65 6.76 -12.29
N SER A 55 0.20 7.12 -11.33
CA SER A 55 1.53 7.71 -11.56
C SER A 55 2.70 6.75 -11.33
N GLY A 56 2.44 5.46 -11.07
CA GLY A 56 3.51 4.50 -10.73
C GLY A 56 3.29 3.05 -11.16
N GLY A 57 2.34 2.75 -12.05
CA GLY A 57 2.00 1.35 -12.37
C GLY A 57 1.45 0.56 -11.18
N VAL A 58 1.23 1.22 -10.04
CA VAL A 58 0.78 0.65 -8.77
C VAL A 58 -0.73 0.45 -8.80
N ARG A 59 -1.20 -0.52 -9.59
CA ARG A 59 -2.61 -0.84 -9.66
C ARG A 59 -3.00 -1.64 -8.41
N ASP A 60 -3.43 -0.96 -7.34
CA ASP A 60 -4.04 -1.56 -6.14
C ASP A 60 -5.24 -2.49 -6.49
N LEU A 61 -5.79 -2.35 -7.71
CA LEU A 61 -6.92 -3.11 -8.26
C LEU A 61 -6.59 -3.90 -9.53
N GLY A 62 -5.31 -4.00 -9.92
CA GLY A 62 -4.89 -4.60 -11.19
C GLY A 62 -3.77 -5.62 -11.06
N TYR A 63 -3.54 -6.12 -9.84
CA TYR A 63 -2.69 -7.28 -9.64
C TYR A 63 -3.43 -8.52 -10.17
N PHE A 64 -3.20 -8.84 -11.44
CA PHE A 64 -3.50 -10.17 -11.95
C PHE A 64 -2.54 -11.12 -11.25
N PHE A 65 -2.98 -11.72 -10.14
CA PHE A 65 -2.37 -12.96 -9.68
C PHE A 65 -2.38 -13.91 -10.87
N SER A 66 -1.23 -14.54 -11.16
CA SER A 66 -1.25 -15.70 -12.04
C SER A 66 -2.27 -16.69 -11.46
N PRO A 67 -3.24 -17.22 -12.24
CA PRO A 67 -4.21 -18.21 -11.74
C PRO A 67 -3.54 -19.39 -11.01
N GLN A 68 -2.28 -19.67 -11.36
CA GLN A 68 -1.38 -20.64 -10.72
C GLN A 68 -1.18 -20.42 -9.22
N ASN A 69 -1.18 -19.16 -8.77
CA ASN A 69 -0.79 -18.78 -7.41
C ASN A 69 -1.95 -18.89 -6.40
N TYR A 70 -3.19 -19.12 -6.86
CA TYR A 70 -4.27 -19.53 -5.96
C TYR A 70 -4.18 -21.01 -5.58
N ASP A 71 -3.63 -21.85 -6.46
CA ASP A 71 -3.56 -23.30 -6.26
C ASP A 71 -2.23 -23.77 -5.63
N GLU A 72 -1.10 -23.10 -5.88
CA GLU A 72 0.21 -23.50 -5.35
C GLU A 72 0.68 -22.61 -4.18
N VAL A 73 0.36 -23.05 -2.95
CA VAL A 73 0.93 -22.53 -1.70
C VAL A 73 2.40 -23.01 -1.58
N THR A 74 3.31 -22.48 -2.38
CA THR A 74 4.73 -22.88 -2.30
C THR A 74 5.59 -21.87 -1.55
N HIS A 75 5.19 -20.60 -1.47
CA HIS A 75 5.99 -19.56 -0.82
C HIS A 75 5.12 -18.57 -0.02
N GLY A 76 5.01 -18.79 1.29
CA GLY A 76 4.45 -17.78 2.18
C GLY A 76 4.17 -18.26 3.59
N ARG A 77 3.87 -17.27 4.44
CA ARG A 77 3.68 -17.42 5.89
C ARG A 77 2.49 -18.33 6.18
N ARG A 78 2.70 -19.33 7.04
CA ARG A 78 1.59 -20.11 7.62
C ARG A 78 0.75 -19.21 8.53
N THR A 79 -0.57 -19.27 8.40
CA THR A 79 -1.52 -18.53 9.24
C THR A 79 -1.57 -19.08 10.67
N SER A 80 -1.92 -18.20 11.62
CA SER A 80 -2.27 -18.43 13.04
C SER A 80 -1.22 -19.03 14.00
N ALA A 81 -0.38 -19.98 13.60
CA ALA A 81 0.50 -20.73 14.51
C ALA A 81 1.91 -20.13 14.74
N THR A 82 2.23 -18.99 14.11
CA THR A 82 3.58 -18.40 14.14
C THR A 82 3.64 -17.18 15.05
N ALA A 83 4.71 -17.07 15.86
CA ALA A 83 4.95 -15.91 16.72
C ALA A 83 4.99 -14.61 15.90
N LYS A 84 4.33 -13.56 16.40
CA LYS A 84 4.40 -12.22 15.82
C LYS A 84 5.65 -11.50 16.32
N SER A 85 6.27 -10.69 15.47
CA SER A 85 7.34 -9.75 15.84
C SER A 85 7.09 -8.40 15.18
N SER A 86 7.89 -7.39 15.52
CA SER A 86 7.86 -6.11 14.82
C SER A 86 8.16 -6.28 13.32
N ILE A 87 7.56 -5.42 12.51
CA ILE A 87 7.66 -5.46 11.05
C ILE A 87 9.03 -4.96 10.57
N ARG A 88 9.69 -5.75 9.71
CA ARG A 88 10.99 -5.39 9.13
C ARG A 88 10.80 -4.73 7.77
N ILE A 89 10.88 -3.40 7.73
CA ILE A 89 10.75 -2.61 6.50
C ILE A 89 12.14 -2.35 5.91
N ASN A 90 12.33 -2.76 4.66
CA ASN A 90 13.55 -2.48 3.90
C ASN A 90 13.30 -1.30 2.95
N LEU A 91 14.12 -0.25 3.06
CA LEU A 91 14.03 0.95 2.22
C LEU A 91 14.95 0.81 1.01
N GLN A 92 14.40 0.91 -0.19
CA GLN A 92 15.13 0.88 -1.45
C GLN A 92 14.97 2.24 -2.14
N TYR A 93 16.02 3.05 -2.13
CA TYR A 93 15.96 4.38 -2.77
C TYR A 93 16.27 4.25 -4.26
N VAL A 94 15.28 4.53 -5.09
CA VAL A 94 15.34 4.26 -6.55
C VAL A 94 15.70 5.49 -7.36
N ASP A 95 15.24 6.66 -6.96
CA ASP A 95 15.57 7.93 -7.61
C ASP A 95 15.42 9.10 -6.64
N THR A 96 16.54 9.71 -6.24
CA THR A 96 16.57 10.94 -5.44
C THR A 96 17.42 12.01 -6.12
N SER A 97 17.56 11.92 -7.44
CA SER A 97 18.49 12.74 -8.22
C SER A 97 18.19 14.24 -8.21
N GLU A 98 16.93 14.62 -7.92
CA GLU A 98 16.51 16.02 -7.81
C GLU A 98 16.74 16.63 -6.43
N LEU A 99 17.20 15.85 -5.44
CA LEU A 99 17.48 16.36 -4.11
C LEU A 99 18.85 17.02 -4.02
N THR A 100 18.92 18.11 -3.26
CA THR A 100 20.21 18.59 -2.75
C THR A 100 20.76 17.59 -1.74
N THR A 101 22.09 17.58 -1.53
CA THR A 101 22.74 16.68 -0.55
C THR A 101 22.10 16.76 0.83
N ALA A 102 21.73 17.97 1.29
CA ALA A 102 21.08 18.15 2.58
C ALA A 102 19.67 17.53 2.65
N LYS A 103 18.89 17.62 1.57
CA LYS A 103 17.55 17.01 1.50
C LYS A 103 17.64 15.49 1.37
N ASP A 104 18.59 14.99 0.59
CA ASP A 104 18.82 13.55 0.44
C ASP A 104 19.28 12.92 1.76
N ASP A 105 20.22 13.56 2.46
CA ASP A 105 20.68 13.14 3.79
C ASP A 105 19.54 13.18 4.82
N PHE A 106 18.74 14.25 4.81
CA PHE A 106 17.55 14.35 5.65
C PHE A 106 16.55 13.22 5.37
N LEU A 107 16.21 12.95 4.11
CA LEU A 107 15.27 11.90 3.73
C LEU A 107 15.78 10.50 4.14
N ARG A 108 17.05 10.21 3.85
CA ARG A 108 17.67 8.89 4.02
C ARG A 108 18.01 8.57 5.45
N ASN A 109 18.59 9.53 6.16
CA ASN A 109 19.23 9.27 7.44
C ASN A 109 18.42 9.82 8.62
N THR A 110 17.38 10.63 8.36
CA THR A 110 16.57 11.25 9.44
C THR A 110 15.09 10.93 9.30
N LEU A 111 14.44 11.34 8.20
CA LEU A 111 12.99 11.30 8.06
C LEU A 111 12.44 9.87 7.96
N LEU A 112 12.86 9.11 6.96
CA LEU A 112 12.33 7.76 6.74
C LEU A 112 12.73 6.76 7.84
N PRO A 113 13.97 6.76 8.36
CA PRO A 113 14.30 5.92 9.52
C PRO A 113 13.40 6.21 10.73
N ALA A 114 13.07 7.48 10.99
CA ALA A 114 12.17 7.83 12.09
C ALA A 114 10.70 7.42 11.85
N ALA A 115 10.25 7.45 10.59
CA ALA A 115 8.92 6.96 10.22
C ALA A 115 8.85 5.42 10.33
N VAL A 116 9.86 4.71 9.80
CA VAL A 116 9.98 3.26 9.92
C VAL A 116 10.05 2.84 11.38
N SER A 117 10.84 3.51 12.22
CA SER A 117 10.92 3.22 13.66
C SER A 117 9.57 3.39 14.36
N TRP A 118 8.76 4.36 13.95
CA TRP A 118 7.41 4.52 14.49
C TRP A 118 6.50 3.35 14.10
N ILE A 119 6.56 2.91 12.83
CA ILE A 119 5.78 1.76 12.34
C ILE A 119 6.23 0.46 13.00
N ASP A 120 7.54 0.23 13.11
CA ASP A 120 8.16 -0.93 13.75
C ASP A 120 7.70 -1.05 15.22
N GLY A 121 7.65 0.06 15.95
CA GLY A 121 7.12 0.10 17.32
C GLY A 121 5.61 -0.04 17.45
N SER A 122 4.86 0.05 16.33
CA SER A 122 3.39 0.07 16.33
C SER A 122 2.75 -1.21 15.77
N LEU A 123 3.43 -1.91 14.86
CA LEU A 123 2.87 -3.06 14.15
C LEU A 123 3.63 -4.35 14.46
N SER A 124 2.89 -5.37 14.92
CA SER A 124 3.39 -6.74 15.03
C SER A 124 2.80 -7.63 13.95
N VAL A 125 3.68 -8.28 13.20
CA VAL A 125 3.35 -9.14 12.06
C VAL A 125 3.86 -10.55 12.29
N VAL A 126 3.19 -11.56 11.73
CA VAL A 126 3.87 -12.84 11.47
C VAL A 126 5.04 -12.53 10.52
N PRO A 127 6.31 -12.90 10.76
CA PRO A 127 7.51 -12.56 9.93
C PRO A 127 7.66 -13.43 8.68
N VAL A 128 8.28 -12.93 7.61
CA VAL A 128 8.44 -13.67 6.35
C VAL A 128 9.39 -14.82 6.65
N ALA A 129 8.99 -16.02 6.23
CA ALA A 129 9.84 -17.19 6.35
C ALA A 129 10.88 -17.18 5.23
N GLY A 130 12.16 -17.21 5.58
CA GLY A 130 13.25 -17.08 4.62
C GLY A 130 13.43 -15.67 4.07
N ASN A 131 13.92 -15.58 2.84
CA ASN A 131 14.13 -14.31 2.15
C ASN A 131 12.84 -13.89 1.44
N LEU A 132 12.51 -12.59 1.51
CA LEU A 132 11.37 -12.04 0.78
C LEU A 132 11.69 -12.01 -0.71
N LEU A 133 10.75 -12.54 -1.51
CA LEU A 133 10.76 -12.56 -2.96
C LEU A 133 9.44 -11.96 -3.48
N PHE A 134 9.50 -11.36 -4.66
CA PHE A 134 8.36 -10.76 -5.36
C PHE A 134 7.93 -11.63 -6.52
N GLU A 135 6.66 -11.57 -6.90
CA GLU A 135 6.14 -12.40 -7.97
C GLU A 135 6.42 -11.71 -9.30
N PRO A 136 6.94 -12.42 -10.30
CA PRO A 136 7.02 -11.89 -11.65
C PRO A 136 5.63 -11.48 -12.17
N PHE A 137 5.56 -10.42 -12.97
CA PHE A 137 4.31 -10.00 -13.59
C PHE A 137 3.97 -10.93 -14.76
N CYS A 138 2.82 -11.60 -14.69
CA CYS A 138 2.34 -12.43 -15.79
C CYS A 138 1.75 -11.55 -16.90
N SER A 139 2.60 -11.17 -17.86
CA SER A 139 2.26 -10.29 -18.98
C SER A 139 1.23 -10.87 -19.96
N SER A 140 1.09 -12.20 -20.00
CA SER A 140 0.06 -12.89 -20.78
C SER A 140 -0.30 -14.24 -20.16
N THR A 141 -1.58 -14.60 -20.23
CA THR A 141 -2.15 -15.75 -19.49
C THR A 141 -2.84 -16.75 -20.42
N PHE A 142 -2.69 -18.03 -20.11
CA PHE A 142 -3.66 -19.08 -20.43
C PHE A 142 -4.69 -19.19 -19.28
N PRO A 143 -5.79 -19.97 -19.44
CA PRO A 143 -6.82 -20.08 -18.40
C PRO A 143 -6.29 -20.48 -17.01
N THR A 144 -5.26 -21.31 -16.95
CA THR A 144 -4.72 -21.85 -15.68
C THR A 144 -3.23 -21.58 -15.48
N LYS A 145 -2.52 -21.05 -16.48
CA LYS A 145 -1.05 -20.92 -16.47
C LYS A 145 -0.60 -19.60 -17.07
N CYS A 146 0.56 -19.10 -16.64
CA CYS A 146 1.22 -17.96 -17.26
C CYS A 146 1.81 -18.36 -18.61
N ALA A 147 1.63 -17.53 -19.64
CA ALA A 147 2.19 -17.72 -20.97
C ALA A 147 3.52 -16.98 -21.13
N ALA A 148 3.63 -15.76 -20.58
CA ALA A 148 4.87 -15.00 -20.53
C ALA A 148 4.94 -14.13 -19.27
N ALA A 149 6.12 -14.09 -18.65
CA ALA A 149 6.38 -13.31 -17.45
C ALA A 149 7.42 -12.23 -17.71
N THR A 150 7.27 -11.09 -17.03
CA THR A 150 8.23 -9.98 -17.03
C THR A 150 8.46 -9.50 -15.61
N ASN A 151 9.50 -8.70 -15.42
CA ASN A 151 9.76 -8.06 -14.14
C ASN A 151 8.62 -7.08 -13.81
N PRO A 152 8.05 -7.14 -12.60
CA PRO A 152 7.03 -6.20 -12.17
C PRO A 152 7.68 -4.82 -11.96
N THR A 153 6.85 -3.79 -12.01
CA THR A 153 7.23 -2.43 -11.63
C THR A 153 6.54 -2.02 -10.33
N CYS A 154 7.21 -1.13 -9.59
CA CYS A 154 6.65 -0.49 -8.40
C CYS A 154 7.06 0.98 -8.41
N GLY A 155 6.14 1.86 -8.81
CA GLY A 155 6.51 3.19 -9.26
C GLY A 155 7.16 3.13 -10.65
N SER A 156 8.20 3.93 -10.85
CA SER A 156 9.06 3.87 -12.04
C SER A 156 10.14 2.77 -11.95
N TYR A 157 10.23 2.05 -10.84
CA TYR A 157 11.27 1.06 -10.61
C TYR A 157 10.87 -0.31 -11.13
N THR A 158 11.71 -0.91 -11.97
CA THR A 158 11.60 -2.31 -12.39
C THR A 158 12.32 -3.19 -11.37
N VAL A 159 11.59 -4.14 -10.78
CA VAL A 159 12.12 -5.05 -9.77
C VAL A 159 13.15 -5.99 -10.41
N PRO A 160 14.39 -6.10 -9.88
CA PRO A 160 15.44 -6.91 -10.48
C PRO A 160 15.23 -8.41 -10.22
N ASP A 161 15.76 -9.26 -11.11
CA ASP A 161 15.66 -10.73 -11.03
C ASP A 161 16.13 -11.29 -9.68
N SER A 162 17.10 -10.65 -9.03
CA SER A 162 17.60 -11.05 -7.71
C SER A 162 16.54 -11.01 -6.61
N MET A 163 15.46 -10.24 -6.79
CA MET A 163 14.34 -10.13 -5.86
C MET A 163 13.12 -10.95 -6.31
N LEU A 164 13.14 -11.62 -7.46
CA LEU A 164 11.99 -12.31 -8.00
C LEU A 164 11.93 -13.78 -7.60
N ALA A 165 10.73 -14.25 -7.28
CA ALA A 165 10.43 -15.65 -7.12
C ALA A 165 10.50 -16.37 -8.48
N ALA A 166 10.61 -17.69 -8.43
CA ALA A 166 10.44 -18.54 -9.59
C ALA A 166 9.01 -18.40 -10.15
N ILE A 167 8.86 -18.47 -11.47
CA ILE A 167 7.55 -18.54 -12.13
C ILE A 167 7.58 -19.61 -13.21
N GLU A 168 6.49 -20.36 -13.32
CA GLU A 168 6.28 -21.32 -14.40
C GLU A 168 5.54 -20.66 -15.58
N THR A 169 6.16 -20.66 -16.75
CA THR A 169 5.56 -20.22 -18.00
C THR A 169 5.43 -21.39 -18.97
N CYS A 170 4.28 -21.51 -19.64
CA CYS A 170 4.01 -22.56 -20.62
C CYS A 170 3.88 -21.96 -22.03
N THR A 171 4.13 -22.74 -23.08
CA THR A 171 3.99 -22.29 -24.47
C THR A 171 2.59 -22.49 -25.05
N SER A 172 1.82 -23.43 -24.49
CA SER A 172 0.45 -23.71 -24.92
C SER A 172 -0.35 -24.40 -23.83
N CYS A 173 -1.63 -24.07 -23.73
CA CYS A 173 -2.60 -24.74 -22.87
C CYS A 173 -3.93 -24.98 -23.60
N THR A 174 -4.58 -26.10 -23.32
CA THR A 174 -5.95 -26.39 -23.78
C THR A 174 -6.97 -25.62 -22.93
N THR A 175 -8.19 -25.47 -23.43
CA THR A 175 -9.31 -24.90 -22.65
C THR A 175 -9.65 -25.73 -21.40
N SER A 176 -9.31 -27.02 -21.39
CA SER A 176 -9.44 -27.90 -20.23
C SER A 176 -8.30 -27.78 -19.21
N GLY A 177 -7.32 -26.88 -19.44
CA GLY A 177 -6.23 -26.59 -18.50
C GLY A 177 -4.99 -27.48 -18.64
N VAL A 178 -4.91 -28.32 -19.69
CA VAL A 178 -3.72 -29.15 -19.95
C VAL A 178 -2.67 -28.32 -20.68
N CYS A 179 -1.48 -28.19 -20.11
CA CYS A 179 -0.42 -27.33 -20.63
C CYS A 179 0.82 -28.11 -21.05
N SER A 180 1.57 -27.57 -22.01
CA SER A 180 2.82 -28.14 -22.54
C SER A 180 3.88 -27.06 -22.76
N GLY A 181 5.15 -27.48 -22.82
CA GLY A 181 6.29 -26.57 -22.93
C GLY A 181 6.47 -25.69 -21.69
N CYS A 182 6.03 -26.17 -20.53
CA CYS A 182 6.17 -25.45 -19.27
C CYS A 182 7.62 -25.46 -18.80
N THR A 183 8.12 -24.30 -18.44
CA THR A 183 9.47 -24.08 -17.89
C THR A 183 9.37 -23.16 -16.69
N THR A 184 10.16 -23.45 -15.66
CA THR A 184 10.19 -22.67 -14.43
C THR A 184 11.47 -21.85 -14.39
N SER A 185 11.34 -20.53 -14.21
CA SER A 185 12.51 -19.68 -13.99
C SER A 185 13.16 -20.00 -12.64
N ALA A 186 14.46 -19.74 -12.52
CA ALA A 186 15.11 -19.80 -11.22
C ALA A 186 14.65 -18.61 -10.36
N ALA A 187 14.44 -18.86 -9.07
CA ALA A 187 14.23 -17.79 -8.10
C ALA A 187 15.55 -17.02 -7.86
N GLY A 188 15.43 -15.72 -7.62
CA GLY A 188 16.52 -14.88 -7.14
C GLY A 188 16.90 -15.18 -5.70
N THR A 189 17.88 -14.43 -5.19
CA THR A 189 18.36 -14.58 -3.80
C THR A 189 17.34 -14.07 -2.77
N GLY A 190 16.51 -13.10 -3.15
CA GLY A 190 15.56 -12.43 -2.25
C GLY A 190 16.24 -11.56 -1.20
N LEU A 191 15.41 -10.95 -0.35
CA LEU A 191 15.84 -10.05 0.72
C LEU A 191 15.72 -10.74 2.08
N ALA A 192 16.86 -10.98 2.71
CA ALA A 192 16.91 -11.52 4.06
C ALA A 192 16.29 -10.55 5.07
N SER A 193 15.75 -11.09 6.15
CA SER A 193 15.22 -10.33 7.29
C SER A 193 14.26 -9.19 6.91
N THR A 194 13.45 -9.38 5.88
CA THR A 194 12.57 -8.35 5.33
C THR A 194 11.13 -8.86 5.28
N ASP A 195 10.19 -8.03 5.71
CA ASP A 195 8.75 -8.32 5.66
C ASP A 195 8.00 -7.47 4.66
N PHE A 196 8.56 -6.31 4.33
CA PHE A 196 8.02 -5.34 3.39
C PHE A 196 9.16 -4.52 2.79
N VAL A 197 9.10 -4.25 1.48
CA VAL A 197 10.00 -3.30 0.82
C VAL A 197 9.23 -2.04 0.44
N LEU A 198 9.81 -0.89 0.78
CA LEU A 198 9.37 0.40 0.26
C LEU A 198 10.39 0.92 -0.73
N PHE A 199 9.99 1.03 -2.00
CA PHE A 199 10.73 1.75 -3.02
C PHE A 199 10.47 3.26 -2.86
N VAL A 200 11.54 4.02 -2.66
CA VAL A 200 11.48 5.44 -2.33
C VAL A 200 12.04 6.24 -3.49
N SER A 201 11.23 7.15 -4.02
CA SER A 201 11.68 8.20 -4.92
C SER A 201 11.50 9.57 -4.28
N ALA A 202 12.25 10.55 -4.77
CA ALA A 202 12.08 11.95 -4.45
C ALA A 202 12.35 12.79 -5.69
N VAL A 203 11.36 12.79 -6.58
CA VAL A 203 11.38 13.50 -7.86
C VAL A 203 10.12 14.33 -8.03
N THR A 204 10.22 15.42 -8.80
CA THR A 204 9.12 16.31 -9.09
C THR A 204 8.22 15.67 -10.14
N THR A 205 7.00 15.34 -9.76
CA THR A 205 5.99 14.80 -10.68
C THR A 205 4.88 15.81 -10.91
N SER A 206 4.01 15.56 -11.89
CA SER A 206 2.81 16.38 -12.12
C SER A 206 1.85 16.43 -10.92
N SER A 207 2.03 15.54 -9.96
CA SER A 207 1.26 15.49 -8.72
C SER A 207 1.84 16.35 -7.61
N CYS A 208 3.13 16.72 -7.71
CA CYS A 208 3.75 17.61 -6.76
C CYS A 208 3.14 19.01 -6.84
N GLY A 209 3.08 19.65 -5.68
CA GLY A 209 2.69 21.04 -5.53
C GLY A 209 3.77 22.00 -6.01
N THR A 210 3.51 23.28 -5.79
CA THR A 210 4.45 24.36 -6.11
C THR A 210 4.79 25.19 -4.88
N VAL A 211 5.97 25.78 -4.88
CA VAL A 211 6.36 26.77 -3.87
C VAL A 211 5.68 28.10 -4.21
N THR A 212 4.93 28.64 -3.25
CA THR A 212 4.28 29.95 -3.35
C THR A 212 4.86 30.91 -2.30
N SER A 213 4.47 32.19 -2.35
CA SER A 213 4.81 33.16 -1.30
C SER A 213 4.29 32.78 0.09
N SER A 214 3.28 31.92 0.16
CA SER A 214 2.71 31.39 1.41
C SER A 214 3.31 30.04 1.82
N GLY A 215 4.39 29.60 1.15
CA GLY A 215 5.02 28.29 1.32
C GLY A 215 4.59 27.27 0.27
N TYR A 216 4.98 26.01 0.47
CA TYR A 216 4.62 24.91 -0.42
C TYR A 216 3.11 24.66 -0.40
N SER A 217 2.51 24.51 -1.58
CA SER A 217 1.08 24.25 -1.76
C SER A 217 0.87 23.09 -2.73
N GLY A 218 0.31 22.00 -2.23
CA GLY A 218 -0.02 20.79 -2.99
C GLY A 218 0.39 19.53 -2.26
N ILE A 219 0.62 18.45 -3.01
CA ILE A 219 0.94 17.14 -2.44
C ILE A 219 2.38 17.11 -1.96
N LEU A 220 2.58 16.76 -0.69
CA LEU A 220 3.90 16.68 -0.05
C LEU A 220 4.61 15.37 -0.43
N ALA A 221 3.84 14.28 -0.43
CA ALA A 221 4.28 12.95 -0.78
C ALA A 221 3.05 12.11 -1.18
N TYR A 222 3.29 10.96 -1.78
CA TYR A 222 2.24 9.96 -2.05
C TYR A 222 2.85 8.56 -2.03
N ALA A 223 2.05 7.57 -1.64
CA ALA A 223 2.46 6.18 -1.63
C ALA A 223 1.32 5.21 -1.93
N ALA A 224 1.67 3.98 -2.33
CA ALA A 224 0.72 2.89 -2.50
C ALA A 224 1.39 1.51 -2.42
N THR A 225 0.57 0.49 -2.18
CA THR A 225 0.96 -0.92 -2.24
C THR A 225 1.12 -1.38 -3.69
N CYS A 226 2.29 -1.90 -4.03
CA CYS A 226 2.61 -2.46 -5.34
C CYS A 226 2.28 -3.94 -5.47
N GLN A 227 2.63 -4.74 -4.47
CA GLN A 227 2.38 -6.18 -4.49
C GLN A 227 1.96 -6.68 -3.11
N ARG A 228 1.09 -7.69 -3.14
CA ARG A 228 0.63 -8.44 -1.98
C ARG A 228 1.08 -9.90 -2.07
N ASP A 229 1.13 -10.58 -0.94
CA ASP A 229 1.28 -12.03 -0.88
C ASP A 229 -0.07 -12.75 -1.06
N GLN A 230 -0.08 -14.09 -1.00
CA GLN A 230 -1.29 -14.91 -1.18
C GLN A 230 -2.39 -14.66 -0.12
N TYR A 231 -2.07 -13.94 0.96
CA TYR A 231 -2.99 -13.56 2.02
C TYR A 231 -3.33 -12.07 1.95
N ASP A 232 -3.22 -11.46 0.77
CA ASP A 232 -3.52 -10.04 0.51
C ASP A 232 -2.66 -9.06 1.34
N ARG A 233 -1.59 -9.55 1.99
CA ARG A 233 -0.73 -8.70 2.80
C ARG A 233 0.23 -7.94 1.90
N PRO A 234 0.32 -6.60 2.01
CA PRO A 234 1.34 -5.83 1.32
C PRO A 234 2.75 -6.33 1.66
N ILE A 235 3.54 -6.58 0.62
CA ILE A 235 4.96 -6.96 0.73
C ILE A 235 5.89 -6.02 -0.05
N MET A 236 5.33 -5.24 -0.97
CA MET A 236 6.05 -4.25 -1.76
C MET A 236 5.18 -3.00 -1.91
N GLY A 237 5.77 -1.82 -1.76
CA GLY A 237 5.10 -0.55 -2.02
C GLY A 237 6.06 0.51 -2.53
N HIS A 238 5.51 1.61 -3.01
CA HIS A 238 6.25 2.77 -3.50
C HIS A 238 5.82 4.02 -2.73
N ALA A 239 6.76 4.92 -2.49
CA ALA A 239 6.50 6.27 -2.01
C ALA A 239 7.35 7.28 -2.78
N ASN A 240 6.74 8.40 -3.19
CA ASN A 240 7.46 9.56 -3.70
C ASN A 240 7.34 10.75 -2.75
N PHE A 241 8.46 11.38 -2.40
CA PHE A 241 8.50 12.62 -1.62
C PHE A 241 8.84 13.79 -2.54
N CYS A 242 7.95 14.78 -2.65
CA CYS A 242 8.18 15.89 -3.57
C CYS A 242 9.39 16.73 -3.14
N PRO A 243 10.41 16.93 -4.01
CA PRO A 243 11.65 17.60 -3.64
C PRO A 243 11.48 18.95 -2.96
N ASP A 244 10.58 19.78 -3.49
CA ASP A 244 10.29 21.12 -2.97
C ASP A 244 9.52 21.13 -1.64
N ALA A 245 8.83 20.02 -1.31
CA ALA A 245 8.14 19.85 -0.04
C ALA A 245 9.07 19.45 1.10
N LEU A 246 10.24 18.86 0.78
CA LEU A 246 11.22 18.45 1.78
C LEU A 246 11.94 19.67 2.37
N ASP A 247 11.84 19.82 3.69
CA ASP A 247 12.50 20.89 4.46
C ASP A 247 13.31 20.28 5.62
N PRO A 248 14.64 20.24 5.53
CA PRO A 248 15.49 19.76 6.63
C PRO A 248 15.42 20.60 7.92
N GLY A 249 14.72 21.75 7.90
CA GLY A 249 14.53 22.62 9.05
C GLY A 249 13.75 21.97 10.19
N ALA A 250 14.22 22.18 11.43
CA ALA A 250 13.64 21.58 12.63
C ALA A 250 12.16 21.94 12.85
N SER A 251 11.72 23.11 12.38
CA SER A 251 10.31 23.55 12.47
C SER A 251 9.36 22.67 11.65
N ALA A 252 9.84 22.08 10.56
CA ALA A 252 9.03 21.23 9.67
C ALA A 252 9.06 19.76 10.06
N TRP A 253 9.83 19.38 11.09
CA TRP A 253 10.06 17.98 11.47
C TRP A 253 8.78 17.21 11.78
N ASN A 254 7.93 17.75 12.66
CA ASN A 254 6.75 17.03 13.14
C ASN A 254 5.75 16.77 12.01
N GLU A 255 5.54 17.75 11.13
CA GLU A 255 4.65 17.63 9.98
C GLU A 255 5.20 16.61 8.98
N GLN A 256 6.47 16.72 8.58
CA GLN A 256 7.05 15.80 7.61
C GLN A 256 7.14 14.37 8.14
N LYS A 257 7.48 14.17 9.42
CA LYS A 257 7.45 12.83 10.03
C LYS A 257 6.04 12.25 10.00
N ALA A 258 5.02 13.05 10.33
CA ALA A 258 3.64 12.61 10.26
C ALA A 258 3.23 12.26 8.82
N THR A 259 3.61 13.06 7.83
CA THR A 259 3.42 12.76 6.41
C THR A 259 4.12 11.47 6.00
N ALA A 260 5.38 11.27 6.37
CA ALA A 260 6.11 10.05 6.04
C ALA A 260 5.44 8.80 6.65
N VAL A 261 5.03 8.87 7.92
CA VAL A 261 4.26 7.78 8.56
C VAL A 261 2.94 7.52 7.83
N HIS A 262 2.21 8.58 7.48
CA HIS A 262 0.96 8.50 6.72
C HIS A 262 1.18 7.78 5.38
N GLU A 263 2.19 8.16 4.61
CA GLU A 263 2.49 7.49 3.33
C GLU A 263 2.96 6.04 3.51
N LEU A 264 3.76 5.74 4.54
CA LEU A 264 4.12 4.36 4.87
C LEU A 264 2.88 3.50 5.17
N LEU A 265 1.87 4.05 5.86
CA LEU A 265 0.62 3.35 6.11
C LEU A 265 -0.15 3.07 4.81
N HIS A 266 -0.17 4.01 3.87
CA HIS A 266 -0.75 3.77 2.54
C HIS A 266 -0.01 2.64 1.79
N ALA A 267 1.32 2.66 1.80
CA ALA A 267 2.12 1.59 1.21
C ALA A 267 1.86 0.22 1.88
N LEU A 268 1.56 0.22 3.18
CA LEU A 268 1.20 -0.93 3.99
C LEU A 268 -0.30 -1.30 3.92
N GLY A 269 -1.05 -0.72 2.98
CA GLY A 269 -2.42 -1.12 2.69
C GLY A 269 -3.49 -0.41 3.54
N PHE A 270 -3.20 0.75 4.13
CA PHE A 270 -4.24 1.62 4.67
C PHE A 270 -4.91 2.44 3.55
N SER A 271 -5.48 1.75 2.56
CA SER A 271 -6.12 2.35 1.38
C SER A 271 -7.51 1.78 1.15
N SER A 272 -8.41 2.56 0.52
CA SER A 272 -9.74 2.06 0.15
C SER A 272 -9.70 0.82 -0.77
N GLY A 273 -8.64 0.64 -1.57
CA GLY A 273 -8.45 -0.57 -2.38
C GLY A 273 -8.06 -1.80 -1.55
N SER A 274 -7.49 -1.59 -0.36
CA SER A 274 -7.06 -2.67 0.53
C SER A 274 -8.16 -3.18 1.45
N TRP A 275 -9.10 -2.33 1.87
CA TRP A 275 -10.15 -2.71 2.83
C TRP A 275 -11.01 -3.90 2.36
N PRO A 276 -11.43 -3.98 1.07
CA PRO A 276 -12.08 -5.17 0.53
C PRO A 276 -11.25 -6.43 0.75
N LEU A 277 -9.92 -6.30 0.80
CA LEU A 277 -8.99 -7.41 0.82
C LEU A 277 -8.64 -7.93 2.22
N PHE A 278 -9.18 -7.32 3.27
CA PHE A 278 -8.86 -7.70 4.65
C PHE A 278 -9.25 -9.14 4.98
N ARG A 279 -8.48 -9.75 5.88
CA ARG A 279 -8.62 -11.14 6.30
C ARG A 279 -8.82 -11.26 7.80
N ASN A 280 -9.49 -12.33 8.22
CA ASN A 280 -9.62 -12.73 9.61
C ASN A 280 -8.28 -13.25 10.14
N ALA A 281 -8.20 -13.44 11.45
CA ALA A 281 -6.98 -13.93 12.11
C ALA A 281 -6.55 -15.34 11.64
N ASP A 282 -7.50 -16.16 11.18
CA ASP A 282 -7.26 -17.49 10.61
C ASP A 282 -6.79 -17.45 9.14
N GLY A 283 -6.79 -16.26 8.51
CA GLY A 283 -6.42 -16.05 7.11
C GLY A 283 -7.58 -16.15 6.12
N THR A 284 -8.82 -16.38 6.58
CA THR A 284 -10.00 -16.34 5.70
C THR A 284 -10.32 -14.91 5.28
N ALA A 285 -10.83 -14.71 4.06
CA ALA A 285 -11.22 -13.38 3.58
C ALA A 285 -12.42 -12.85 4.39
N GLN A 286 -12.38 -11.57 4.79
CA GLN A 286 -13.52 -10.93 5.47
C GLN A 286 -14.65 -10.60 4.49
N THR A 287 -14.30 -10.16 3.28
CA THR A 287 -15.25 -10.02 2.17
C THR A 287 -15.19 -11.26 1.28
N ALA A 288 -16.35 -11.79 0.90
CA ALA A 288 -16.45 -12.92 -0.02
C ALA A 288 -15.69 -12.64 -1.34
N ARG A 289 -15.11 -13.71 -1.91
CA ARG A 289 -14.32 -13.65 -3.14
C ARG A 289 -15.00 -14.43 -4.27
N GLY A 290 -14.88 -13.95 -5.50
CA GLY A 290 -15.22 -14.67 -6.71
C GLY A 290 -14.15 -15.70 -7.09
N SER A 291 -14.31 -16.34 -8.25
CA SER A 291 -13.33 -17.29 -8.82
C SER A 291 -12.02 -16.64 -9.26
N ASP A 292 -12.02 -15.32 -9.45
CA ASP A 292 -10.84 -14.48 -9.67
C ASP A 292 -10.11 -14.13 -8.35
N GLY A 293 -10.68 -14.56 -7.21
CA GLY A 293 -10.20 -14.29 -5.86
C GLY A 293 -10.33 -12.83 -5.42
N LEU A 294 -11.14 -12.02 -6.12
CA LEU A 294 -11.46 -10.64 -5.76
C LEU A 294 -12.90 -10.52 -5.24
N PRO A 295 -13.21 -9.52 -4.40
CA PRO A 295 -14.59 -9.16 -4.07
C PRO A 295 -15.42 -8.77 -5.28
N ALA A 296 -16.74 -8.90 -5.16
CA ALA A 296 -17.65 -8.42 -6.19
C ALA A 296 -17.56 -6.89 -6.35
N MET A 297 -17.74 -6.40 -7.58
CA MET A 297 -17.92 -4.97 -7.83
C MET A 297 -19.35 -4.58 -7.54
N VAL A 298 -19.55 -3.61 -6.64
CA VAL A 298 -20.87 -3.12 -6.22
C VAL A 298 -20.98 -1.60 -6.39
N PRO A 299 -22.18 -1.07 -6.66
CA PRO A 299 -22.41 0.37 -6.64
C PRO A 299 -22.20 0.94 -5.24
N THR A 300 -21.24 1.85 -5.09
CA THR A 300 -20.85 2.47 -3.83
C THR A 300 -21.08 3.97 -3.90
N ALA A 301 -21.84 4.49 -2.93
CA ALA A 301 -22.06 5.92 -2.78
C ALA A 301 -20.79 6.59 -2.25
N CYS A 302 -20.24 7.51 -3.02
CA CYS A 302 -19.02 8.19 -2.66
C CYS A 302 -19.30 9.46 -1.85
N THR A 303 -18.29 9.98 -1.15
CA THR A 303 -18.44 11.14 -0.25
C THR A 303 -18.59 12.46 -1.00
N ASP A 304 -18.29 12.46 -2.30
CA ASP A 304 -18.66 13.51 -3.24
C ASP A 304 -20.10 13.39 -3.78
N GLY A 305 -20.90 12.46 -3.26
CA GLY A 305 -22.29 12.23 -3.64
C GLY A 305 -22.48 11.45 -4.94
N VAL A 306 -21.40 11.02 -5.59
CA VAL A 306 -21.46 10.27 -6.86
C VAL A 306 -21.35 8.78 -6.59
N THR A 307 -22.26 7.97 -7.14
CA THR A 307 -22.12 6.51 -7.06
C THR A 307 -21.10 6.00 -8.07
N ARG A 308 -20.17 5.17 -7.62
CA ARG A 308 -19.19 4.49 -8.48
C ARG A 308 -19.14 3.01 -8.15
N ASN A 309 -18.84 2.17 -9.13
CA ASN A 309 -18.60 0.75 -8.84
C ASN A 309 -17.24 0.61 -8.15
N SER A 310 -17.23 -0.03 -6.98
CA SER A 310 -16.00 -0.40 -6.25
C SER A 310 -16.09 -1.83 -5.77
N LEU A 311 -14.95 -2.40 -5.37
CA LEU A 311 -14.96 -3.68 -4.66
C LEU A 311 -15.82 -3.56 -3.40
N GLU A 312 -16.62 -4.58 -3.16
CA GLU A 312 -17.43 -4.71 -1.95
C GLU A 312 -16.52 -4.74 -0.71
N VAL A 313 -16.97 -4.11 0.36
CA VAL A 313 -16.31 -4.15 1.66
C VAL A 313 -17.30 -4.70 2.67
N ASN A 314 -16.89 -5.73 3.41
CA ASN A 314 -17.70 -6.25 4.50
C ASN A 314 -17.98 -5.13 5.51
N SER A 315 -19.23 -5.02 5.98
CA SER A 315 -19.66 -4.03 6.96
C SER A 315 -18.95 -4.13 8.31
N SER A 316 -18.34 -5.29 8.64
CA SER A 316 -17.47 -5.45 9.79
C SER A 316 -16.08 -4.84 9.60
N THR A 317 -15.64 -4.68 8.34
CA THR A 317 -14.37 -4.01 7.99
C THR A 317 -14.57 -2.50 7.92
N LEU A 318 -15.62 -2.07 7.23
CA LEU A 318 -15.97 -0.68 7.09
C LEU A 318 -17.48 -0.47 7.06
N SER A 319 -17.97 0.41 7.93
CA SER A 319 -19.35 0.88 7.92
C SER A 319 -19.42 2.32 7.43
N VAL A 320 -20.21 2.59 6.38
CA VAL A 320 -20.58 3.96 6.02
C VAL A 320 -21.67 4.45 6.96
N VAL A 321 -21.43 5.59 7.61
CA VAL A 321 -22.39 6.23 8.49
C VAL A 321 -22.66 7.65 8.03
N THR A 322 -23.82 8.19 8.40
CA THR A 322 -24.10 9.61 8.18
C THR A 322 -23.84 10.37 9.48
N GLU A 323 -22.80 11.19 9.52
CA GLU A 323 -22.56 12.13 10.63
C GLU A 323 -22.93 13.54 10.19
N ARG A 324 -23.89 14.17 10.87
CA ARG A 324 -24.35 15.56 10.60
C ARG A 324 -24.69 15.82 9.13
N GLY A 325 -25.36 14.86 8.48
CA GLY A 325 -25.79 14.98 7.09
C GLY A 325 -24.71 14.72 6.05
N HIS A 326 -23.50 14.32 6.45
CA HIS A 326 -22.41 13.95 5.56
C HIS A 326 -22.14 12.46 5.67
N LEU A 327 -21.84 11.80 4.54
CA LEU A 327 -21.39 10.41 4.52
C LEU A 327 -19.96 10.33 5.06
N VAL A 328 -19.71 9.41 5.97
CA VAL A 328 -18.46 9.22 6.69
C VAL A 328 -18.14 7.75 6.76
#